data_AF-A0A8X7V3A2-F1
#
_entry.id   AF-A0A8X7V3A2-F1
#
_cell.length_a   1.000
_cell.length_b   1.000
_cell.length_c   1.000
_cell.angle_alpha   90.00
_cell.angle_beta   90.00
_cell.angle_gamma   90.00
#
_symmetry.space_group_name_H-M   'P 1'
#
loop_
_entity.id
_entity.type
_entity.pdbx_description
1 polymer ?
#
loop_
_entity_poly.entity_id
_entity_poly.type
_entity_poly.pdbx_seq_one_letter_code
_entity_poly.pdbx_strand_id
1 'polypeptide(L)'
;MSNKKARKLSETWVFWDIKSFPVPKHCDAHLVRSSIESALKKAGHCVDDLTITAIGNLNHTSQLYPDVLPAIFSTGIRLCHTPRGFGCLFGDFILYPPSNPLTVTFIILSHENFYSVKLREEGYSVIDSESLPWENLIRDAVDLEETKRHANRVKYSESNWFCTLCGVGVVPRIMPCGMYHGERSEGKIFDGFTKHIKSRDHAEHEMERVRYPLSIEMECLYAKGVKGKTEDGGEEEEEDDEEEEGDDDEEEEGDEDDYYADYEWDHLSV
;
A
#
# COMPACT_ATOMS: atom_id res chain seq x y z
N MET A 1 11.47 -31.47 -34.82
CA MET A 1 11.98 -30.55 -33.77
C MET A 1 10.78 -29.82 -33.20
N SER A 2 10.32 -30.18 -32.00
CA SER A 2 9.12 -29.57 -31.40
C SER A 2 9.40 -28.12 -31.01
N ASN A 3 8.61 -27.20 -31.57
CA ASN A 3 8.53 -25.81 -31.12
C ASN A 3 8.04 -25.80 -29.66
N LYS A 4 8.97 -25.76 -28.70
CA LYS A 4 8.65 -25.39 -27.32
C LYS A 4 8.29 -23.91 -27.34
N LYS A 5 7.00 -23.62 -27.46
CA LYS A 5 6.45 -22.28 -27.20
C LYS A 5 6.93 -21.91 -25.80
N ALA A 6 7.78 -20.88 -25.69
CA ALA A 6 8.26 -20.40 -24.40
C ALA A 6 7.02 -20.09 -23.54
N ARG A 7 6.90 -20.77 -22.40
CA ARG A 7 5.80 -20.51 -21.47
C ARG A 7 6.01 -19.09 -20.96
N LYS A 8 5.11 -18.16 -21.28
CA LYS A 8 5.16 -16.80 -20.75
C LYS A 8 5.05 -16.95 -19.23
N LEU A 9 6.10 -16.59 -18.50
CA LEU A 9 6.05 -16.53 -17.04
C LEU A 9 4.99 -15.49 -16.66
N SER A 10 4.02 -15.90 -15.87
CA SER A 10 3.04 -15.01 -15.25
C SER A 10 3.50 -14.71 -13.83
N GLU A 11 3.80 -13.45 -13.56
CA GLU A 11 4.13 -12.97 -12.23
C GLU A 11 2.82 -12.74 -11.44
N THR A 12 2.80 -13.17 -10.18
CA THR A 12 1.68 -12.92 -9.27
C THR A 12 2.17 -12.10 -8.09
N TRP A 13 1.61 -10.90 -7.92
CA TRP A 13 2.02 -9.96 -6.88
C TRP A 13 0.87 -9.79 -5.89
N VAL A 14 1.08 -10.23 -4.65
CA VAL A 14 0.11 -10.09 -3.57
C VAL A 14 0.50 -8.88 -2.73
N PHE A 15 -0.39 -7.89 -2.68
CA PHE A 15 -0.30 -6.76 -1.78
C PHE A 15 -1.28 -6.92 -0.65
N TRP A 16 -0.73 -7.05 0.53
CA TRP A 16 -1.45 -7.41 1.72
C TRP A 16 -1.40 -6.26 2.71
N ASP A 17 -2.51 -5.53 2.84
CA ASP A 17 -2.69 -4.61 3.96
C ASP A 17 -2.85 -5.41 5.25
N ILE A 18 -1.78 -5.46 6.04
CA ILE A 18 -1.72 -6.28 7.26
C ILE A 18 -2.62 -5.74 8.38
N LYS A 19 -3.03 -4.47 8.30
CA LYS A 19 -3.99 -3.87 9.24
C LYS A 19 -5.41 -4.31 8.89
N SER A 20 -5.76 -4.27 7.61
CA SER A 20 -7.08 -4.68 7.12
C SER A 20 -7.31 -6.19 7.26
N PHE A 21 -6.28 -6.98 6.98
CA PHE A 21 -6.33 -8.44 7.03
C PHE A 21 -5.26 -9.02 7.96
N PRO A 22 -5.38 -8.82 9.29
CA PRO A 22 -4.36 -9.30 10.22
C PRO A 22 -4.29 -10.83 10.24
N VAL A 23 -3.12 -11.37 10.64
CA VAL A 23 -2.99 -12.80 10.94
C VAL A 23 -3.82 -13.12 12.18
N PRO A 24 -4.83 -14.00 12.10
CA PRO A 24 -5.62 -14.38 13.26
C PRO A 24 -4.77 -15.07 14.33
N LYS A 25 -5.12 -14.87 15.61
CA LYS A 25 -4.36 -15.39 16.76
C LYS A 25 -4.17 -16.91 16.77
N HIS A 26 -5.04 -17.66 16.10
CA HIS A 26 -4.99 -19.12 16.03
C HIS A 26 -4.20 -19.65 14.81
N CYS A 27 -3.77 -18.77 13.91
CA CYS A 27 -2.95 -19.13 12.76
C CYS A 27 -1.47 -19.03 13.11
N ASP A 28 -0.66 -19.96 12.59
CA ASP A 28 0.79 -19.84 12.60
C ASP A 28 1.23 -18.88 11.49
N ALA A 29 1.82 -17.75 11.88
CA ALA A 29 2.34 -16.75 10.96
C ALA A 29 3.42 -17.31 10.01
N HIS A 30 4.15 -18.36 10.41
CA HIS A 30 5.12 -19.05 9.53
C HIS A 30 4.44 -19.82 8.39
N LEU A 31 3.15 -20.13 8.51
CA LEU A 31 2.41 -20.87 7.48
C LEU A 31 1.60 -19.97 6.54
N VAL A 32 1.51 -18.67 6.82
CA VAL A 32 0.73 -17.71 6.02
C VAL A 32 1.14 -17.73 4.54
N ARG A 33 2.44 -17.67 4.24
CA ARG A 33 2.90 -17.70 2.85
C ARG A 33 2.49 -18.98 2.13
N SER A 34 2.79 -20.13 2.73
CA SER A 34 2.45 -21.44 2.16
C SER A 34 0.94 -21.63 2.01
N SER A 35 0.14 -21.08 2.93
CA SER A 35 -1.31 -21.11 2.87
C SER A 35 -1.83 -20.27 1.70
N ILE A 36 -1.35 -19.03 1.55
CA ILE A 36 -1.69 -18.17 0.41
C ILE A 36 -1.32 -18.88 -0.90
N GLU A 37 -0.09 -19.38 -1.02
CA GLU A 37 0.38 -20.07 -2.23
C GLU A 37 -0.48 -21.31 -2.57
N SER A 38 -0.83 -22.11 -1.55
CA SER A 38 -1.71 -23.28 -1.68
C SER A 38 -3.11 -22.88 -2.14
N ALA A 39 -3.70 -21.87 -1.52
CA ALA A 39 -5.03 -21.37 -1.85
C ALA A 39 -5.09 -20.83 -3.29
N LEU A 40 -4.08 -20.07 -3.72
CA LEU A 40 -3.99 -19.55 -5.08
C LEU A 40 -3.88 -20.68 -6.13
N LYS A 41 -3.08 -21.71 -5.86
CA LYS A 41 -2.99 -22.90 -6.73
C LYS A 41 -4.33 -23.64 -6.80
N LYS A 42 -5.02 -23.81 -5.68
CA LYS A 42 -6.35 -24.45 -5.60
C LYS A 42 -7.41 -23.66 -6.38
N ALA A 43 -7.31 -22.33 -6.38
CA ALA A 43 -8.17 -21.44 -7.15
C ALA A 43 -7.82 -21.38 -8.66
N GLY A 44 -6.77 -22.09 -9.10
CA GLY A 44 -6.37 -22.16 -10.51
C GLY A 44 -5.47 -21.01 -10.98
N HIS A 45 -4.93 -20.20 -10.07
CA HIS A 45 -3.98 -19.15 -10.42
C HIS A 45 -2.58 -19.75 -10.63
N CYS A 46 -1.86 -19.27 -11.64
CA CYS A 46 -0.52 -19.74 -11.98
C CYS A 46 0.52 -19.02 -11.13
N VAL A 47 1.11 -19.73 -10.18
CA VAL A 47 1.95 -19.17 -9.10
C VAL A 47 3.43 -19.44 -9.37
N ASP A 48 3.89 -19.24 -10.61
CA ASP A 48 5.26 -19.56 -11.02
C ASP A 48 6.28 -18.59 -10.42
N ASP A 49 5.92 -17.31 -10.32
CA ASP A 49 6.69 -16.27 -9.65
C ASP A 49 5.76 -15.47 -8.72
N LEU A 50 5.76 -15.85 -7.43
CA LEU A 50 4.91 -15.25 -6.40
C LEU A 50 5.72 -14.31 -5.50
N THR A 51 5.37 -13.03 -5.58
CA THR A 51 5.86 -12.01 -4.65
C THR A 51 4.72 -11.61 -3.71
N ILE A 52 4.92 -11.79 -2.40
CA ILE A 52 3.98 -11.32 -1.37
C ILE A 52 4.63 -10.17 -0.60
N THR A 53 3.92 -9.06 -0.48
CA THR A 53 4.35 -7.89 0.28
C THR A 53 3.29 -7.53 1.31
N ALA A 54 3.65 -7.63 2.60
CA ALA A 54 2.85 -7.10 3.70
C ALA A 54 3.11 -5.59 3.83
N ILE A 55 2.04 -4.82 3.86
CA ILE A 55 2.03 -3.36 3.76
C ILE A 55 1.29 -2.79 4.97
N GLY A 56 1.81 -1.70 5.53
CA GLY A 56 1.08 -0.87 6.49
C GLY A 56 1.96 -0.25 7.57
N ASN A 57 1.34 0.21 8.65
CA ASN A 57 2.07 0.65 9.83
C ASN A 57 2.64 -0.57 10.58
N LEU A 58 3.83 -1.00 10.16
CA LEU A 58 4.53 -2.14 10.72
C LEU A 58 5.11 -1.85 12.11
N ASN A 59 5.34 -0.59 12.49
CA ASN A 59 5.70 -0.22 13.86
C ASN A 59 4.56 -0.60 14.80
N HIS A 60 3.35 -0.10 14.51
CA HIS A 60 2.14 -0.44 15.25
C HIS A 60 1.85 -1.95 15.25
N THR A 61 2.01 -2.61 14.10
CA THR A 61 1.82 -4.07 14.00
C THR A 61 2.80 -4.84 14.89
N SER A 62 4.07 -4.42 14.96
CA SER A 62 5.08 -5.06 15.81
C SER A 62 4.80 -4.92 17.31
N GLN A 63 4.11 -3.85 17.71
CA GLN A 63 3.74 -3.61 19.11
C GLN A 63 2.54 -4.48 19.52
N LEU A 64 1.55 -4.64 18.63
CA LEU A 64 0.38 -5.46 18.89
C LEU A 64 0.68 -6.97 18.76
N TYR A 65 1.54 -7.34 17.82
CA TYR A 65 1.80 -8.72 17.43
C TYR A 65 3.31 -8.94 17.20
N PRO A 66 4.11 -9.06 18.28
CA PRO A 66 5.58 -9.06 18.20
C PRO A 66 6.14 -10.22 17.37
N ASP A 67 5.44 -11.35 17.32
CA ASP A 67 5.90 -12.56 16.62
C ASP A 67 5.49 -12.60 15.14
N VAL A 68 4.51 -11.78 14.72
CA VAL A 68 3.94 -11.88 13.36
C VAL A 68 4.93 -11.41 12.30
N LEU A 69 5.51 -10.22 12.45
CA LEU A 69 6.46 -9.68 11.48
C LEU A 69 7.73 -10.53 11.30
N PRO A 70 8.42 -10.98 12.36
CA PRO A 70 9.58 -11.86 12.18
C PRO A 70 9.18 -13.19 11.55
N ALA A 71 8.03 -13.77 11.92
CA ALA A 71 7.56 -15.03 11.36
C ALA A 71 7.27 -14.91 9.86
N ILE A 72 6.46 -13.94 9.42
CA ILE A 72 6.16 -13.77 7.99
C ILE A 72 7.43 -13.41 7.20
N PHE A 73 8.31 -12.55 7.75
CA PHE A 73 9.56 -12.20 7.10
C PHE A 73 10.46 -13.43 6.91
N SER A 74 10.55 -14.34 7.88
CA SER A 74 11.35 -15.57 7.77
C SER A 74 10.90 -16.49 6.61
N THR A 75 9.66 -16.33 6.16
CA THR A 75 9.09 -17.10 5.03
C THR A 75 9.26 -16.39 3.69
N GLY A 76 10.03 -15.29 3.61
CA GLY A 76 10.24 -14.55 2.37
C GLY A 76 9.13 -13.53 2.05
N ILE A 77 8.15 -13.32 2.95
CA ILE A 77 7.18 -12.24 2.76
C ILE A 77 7.93 -10.91 2.95
N ARG A 78 7.78 -10.01 1.98
CA ARG A 78 8.41 -8.68 2.03
C ARG A 78 7.64 -7.77 2.97
N LEU A 79 8.35 -6.88 3.65
CA LEU A 79 7.76 -5.90 4.55
C LEU A 79 7.86 -4.50 3.93
N CYS A 80 6.73 -3.85 3.71
CA CYS A 80 6.69 -2.47 3.26
C CYS A 80 6.05 -1.62 4.35
N HIS A 81 6.89 -0.90 5.10
CA HIS A 81 6.43 -0.02 6.14
C HIS A 81 5.91 1.28 5.55
N THR A 82 4.59 1.46 5.68
CA THR A 82 3.83 2.62 5.22
C THR A 82 2.96 3.13 6.36
N PRO A 83 3.48 4.04 7.22
CA PRO A 83 2.72 4.56 8.37
C PRO A 83 1.35 5.13 8.01
N ARG A 84 1.23 5.73 6.81
CA ARG A 84 0.00 6.35 6.28
C ARG A 84 -0.94 5.36 5.57
N GLY A 85 -0.60 4.07 5.57
CA GLY A 85 -1.42 3.02 4.97
C GLY A 85 -1.12 2.75 3.51
N PHE A 86 -2.02 1.98 2.89
CA PHE A 86 -1.85 1.41 1.56
C PHE A 86 -1.90 2.47 0.44
N GLY A 87 -2.65 3.55 0.63
CA GLY A 87 -2.85 4.59 -0.39
C GLY A 87 -1.62 5.36 -0.81
N CYS A 88 -0.68 5.59 0.11
CA CYS A 88 0.58 6.27 -0.23
C CYS A 88 1.45 5.45 -1.18
N LEU A 89 1.32 4.12 -1.23
CA LEU A 89 2.01 3.31 -2.24
C LEU A 89 1.39 3.49 -3.61
N PHE A 90 0.07 3.60 -3.68
CA PHE A 90 -0.67 3.59 -4.93
C PHE A 90 -0.61 4.90 -5.70
N GLY A 91 -0.39 6.03 -5.03
CA GLY A 91 0.00 7.27 -5.70
C GLY A 91 1.20 7.07 -6.63
N ASP A 92 2.24 6.37 -6.15
CA ASP A 92 3.44 6.08 -6.93
C ASP A 92 3.18 5.08 -8.07
N PHE A 93 2.29 4.09 -7.86
CA PHE A 93 1.89 3.12 -8.90
C PHE A 93 1.17 3.75 -10.09
N ILE A 94 0.26 4.69 -9.82
CA ILE A 94 -0.52 5.37 -10.86
C ILE A 94 0.40 6.22 -11.73
N LEU A 95 1.37 6.88 -11.12
CA LEU A 95 2.32 7.73 -11.83
C LEU A 95 3.36 6.92 -12.62
N TYR A 96 3.67 5.70 -12.17
CA TYR A 96 4.70 4.86 -12.76
C TYR A 96 4.30 3.38 -12.75
N PRO A 97 3.44 2.97 -13.70
CA PRO A 97 2.91 1.62 -13.72
C PRO A 97 4.05 0.59 -13.91
N PRO A 98 3.95 -0.58 -13.24
CA PRO A 98 4.94 -1.64 -13.37
C PRO A 98 4.99 -2.23 -14.79
N SER A 99 5.86 -3.19 -15.02
CA SER A 99 6.05 -3.94 -16.28
C SER A 99 4.74 -4.31 -17.01
N ASN A 100 4.86 -4.68 -18.29
CA ASN A 100 3.77 -5.04 -19.20
C ASN A 100 2.53 -5.68 -18.48
N PRO A 101 1.35 -5.06 -18.54
CA PRO A 101 0.15 -5.53 -17.82
C PRO A 101 -0.28 -6.95 -18.19
N LEU A 102 0.14 -7.45 -19.35
CA LEU A 102 -0.13 -8.80 -19.82
C LEU A 102 0.73 -9.90 -19.14
N THR A 103 1.63 -9.55 -18.22
CA THR A 103 2.50 -10.52 -17.51
C THR A 103 2.29 -10.56 -16.01
N VAL A 104 1.53 -9.63 -15.44
CA VAL A 104 1.38 -9.50 -13.98
C VAL A 104 -0.09 -9.64 -13.58
N THR A 105 -0.35 -10.51 -12.62
CA THR A 105 -1.62 -10.56 -11.89
C THR A 105 -1.43 -9.98 -10.50
N PHE A 106 -2.23 -8.97 -10.17
CA PHE A 106 -2.29 -8.38 -8.83
C PHE A 106 -3.33 -9.07 -7.97
N ILE A 107 -2.97 -9.32 -6.73
CA ILE A 107 -3.89 -9.73 -5.69
C ILE A 107 -3.88 -8.66 -4.61
N ILE A 108 -5.00 -7.94 -4.49
CA ILE A 108 -5.13 -6.79 -3.59
C ILE A 108 -5.98 -7.19 -2.40
N LEU A 109 -5.33 -7.30 -1.23
CA LEU A 109 -5.98 -7.56 0.05
C LEU A 109 -6.01 -6.24 0.83
N SER A 110 -7.00 -5.40 0.54
CA SER A 110 -7.30 -4.16 1.26
C SER A 110 -8.82 -3.96 1.33
N HIS A 111 -9.32 -3.28 2.37
CA HIS A 111 -10.73 -2.85 2.42
C HIS A 111 -11.05 -1.76 1.39
N GLU A 112 -10.03 -1.12 0.84
CA GLU A 112 -10.17 -0.03 -0.12
C GLU A 112 -10.14 -0.59 -1.56
N ASN A 113 -11.31 -0.68 -2.19
CA ASN A 113 -11.44 -1.23 -3.55
C ASN A 113 -10.90 -0.28 -4.65
N PHE A 114 -10.66 0.99 -4.31
CA PHE A 114 -10.14 2.01 -5.24
C PHE A 114 -8.89 1.53 -6.00
N TYR A 115 -7.98 0.84 -5.31
CA TYR A 115 -6.73 0.32 -5.91
C TYR A 115 -6.97 -0.75 -6.96
N SER A 116 -7.92 -1.65 -6.69
CA SER A 116 -8.29 -2.71 -7.62
C SER A 116 -8.93 -2.11 -8.87
N VAL A 117 -9.82 -1.12 -8.71
CA VAL A 117 -10.43 -0.40 -9.83
C VAL A 117 -9.34 0.26 -10.68
N LYS A 118 -8.43 1.00 -10.05
CA LYS A 118 -7.40 1.73 -10.78
C LYS A 118 -6.44 0.83 -11.55
N LEU A 119 -6.01 -0.29 -10.95
CA LEU A 119 -5.18 -1.27 -11.66
C LEU A 119 -5.92 -1.93 -12.85
N ARG A 120 -7.23 -2.15 -12.73
CA ARG A 120 -8.04 -2.67 -13.86
C ARG A 120 -8.14 -1.64 -14.99
N GLU A 121 -8.27 -0.34 -14.69
CA GLU A 121 -8.25 0.74 -15.69
C GLU A 121 -6.94 0.79 -16.48
N GLU A 122 -5.81 0.54 -15.82
CA GLU A 122 -4.49 0.43 -16.46
C GLU A 122 -4.28 -0.91 -17.20
N GLY A 123 -5.30 -1.78 -17.24
CA GLY A 123 -5.31 -3.02 -18.01
C GLY A 123 -4.70 -4.23 -17.30
N TYR A 124 -4.42 -4.15 -16.00
CA TYR A 124 -3.89 -5.28 -15.24
C TYR A 124 -4.97 -6.30 -14.89
N SER A 125 -4.56 -7.57 -14.79
CA SER A 125 -5.37 -8.61 -14.17
C SER A 125 -5.34 -8.43 -12.66
N VAL A 126 -6.51 -8.23 -12.04
CA VAL A 126 -6.64 -7.99 -10.59
C VAL A 126 -7.61 -8.99 -9.97
N ILE A 127 -7.23 -9.51 -8.82
CA ILE A 127 -8.08 -10.29 -7.91
C ILE A 127 -8.10 -9.55 -6.58
N ASP A 128 -9.27 -9.22 -6.08
CA ASP A 128 -9.46 -8.48 -4.83
C ASP A 128 -9.90 -9.41 -3.69
N SER A 129 -9.93 -8.86 -2.48
CA SER A 129 -10.40 -9.57 -1.29
C SER A 129 -11.86 -10.01 -1.34
N GLU A 130 -12.69 -9.42 -2.21
CA GLU A 130 -14.06 -9.87 -2.45
C GLU A 130 -14.07 -11.19 -3.24
N SER A 131 -13.22 -11.27 -4.27
CA SER A 131 -13.08 -12.46 -5.12
C SER A 131 -12.32 -13.60 -4.45
N LEU A 132 -11.34 -13.27 -3.60
CA LEU A 132 -10.56 -14.23 -2.80
C LEU A 132 -10.55 -13.79 -1.32
N PRO A 133 -11.56 -14.20 -0.53
CA PRO A 133 -11.65 -13.87 0.88
C PRO A 133 -10.40 -14.29 1.66
N TRP A 134 -9.95 -13.43 2.57
CA TRP A 134 -8.75 -13.65 3.39
C TRP A 134 -8.80 -14.97 4.14
N GLU A 135 -9.94 -15.31 4.72
CA GLU A 135 -10.17 -16.53 5.50
C GLU A 135 -9.88 -17.78 4.66
N ASN A 136 -10.17 -17.74 3.36
CA ASN A 136 -9.87 -18.84 2.44
C ASN A 136 -8.37 -18.94 2.14
N LEU A 137 -7.67 -17.80 2.09
CA LEU A 137 -6.23 -17.73 1.83
C LEU A 137 -5.40 -18.26 3.02
N ILE A 138 -5.85 -18.01 4.25
CA ILE A 138 -5.14 -18.42 5.47
C ILE A 138 -5.72 -19.64 6.19
N ARG A 139 -6.76 -20.26 5.64
CA ARG A 139 -7.39 -21.45 6.23
C ARG A 139 -6.39 -22.56 6.57
N ASP A 140 -5.39 -22.75 5.71
CA ASP A 140 -4.42 -23.84 5.87
C ASP A 140 -3.24 -23.43 6.78
N ALA A 141 -3.25 -22.22 7.35
CA ALA A 141 -2.24 -21.71 8.27
C ALA A 141 -2.46 -22.15 9.75
N VAL A 142 -3.49 -22.91 10.05
CA VAL A 142 -3.81 -23.44 11.39
C VAL A 142 -3.08 -24.76 11.67
N ASP A 143 -1.81 -24.86 11.27
CA ASP A 143 -1.01 -26.08 11.42
C ASP A 143 -1.57 -27.31 10.66
N LEU A 144 -1.70 -27.18 9.34
CA LEU A 144 -2.00 -28.31 8.48
C LEU A 144 -0.70 -29.02 8.06
N GLU A 145 -0.62 -30.33 8.29
CA GLU A 145 0.56 -31.17 7.96
C GLU A 145 1.02 -31.04 6.50
N GLU A 146 0.07 -30.92 5.56
CA GLU A 146 0.38 -30.68 4.15
C GLU A 146 1.05 -29.31 3.94
N THR A 147 0.53 -28.26 4.57
CA THR A 147 1.08 -26.90 4.53
C THR A 147 2.48 -26.86 5.13
N LYS A 148 2.70 -27.53 6.26
CA LYS A 148 4.03 -27.69 6.87
C LYS A 148 5.01 -28.36 5.92
N ARG A 149 4.59 -29.46 5.28
CA ARG A 149 5.42 -30.16 4.28
C ARG A 149 5.75 -29.27 3.08
N HIS A 150 4.79 -28.47 2.62
CA HIS A 150 5.00 -27.51 1.55
C HIS A 150 6.00 -26.42 1.97
N ALA A 151 5.79 -25.78 3.12
CA ALA A 151 6.67 -24.76 3.69
C ALA A 151 8.11 -25.29 3.86
N ASN A 152 8.28 -26.53 4.32
CA ASN A 152 9.60 -27.15 4.49
C ASN A 152 10.29 -27.53 3.17
N ARG A 153 9.54 -27.77 2.10
CA ARG A 153 10.09 -28.15 0.78
C ARG A 153 10.48 -26.93 -0.05
N VAL A 154 9.79 -25.80 0.14
CA VAL A 154 10.01 -24.60 -0.65
C VAL A 154 11.04 -23.71 0.02
N LYS A 155 12.12 -23.40 -0.71
CA LYS A 155 13.01 -22.30 -0.35
C LYS A 155 12.44 -21.03 -0.95
N TYR A 156 12.02 -20.11 -0.10
CA TYR A 156 11.57 -18.80 -0.53
C TYR A 156 12.76 -17.91 -0.91
N SER A 157 12.54 -16.97 -1.84
CA SER A 157 13.52 -15.96 -2.22
C SER A 157 13.86 -15.03 -1.04
N GLU A 158 14.92 -14.23 -1.20
CA GLU A 158 15.37 -13.28 -0.18
C GLU A 158 14.22 -12.38 0.30
N SER A 159 13.95 -12.43 1.61
CA SER A 159 13.04 -11.52 2.31
C SER A 159 13.68 -10.15 2.37
N ASN A 160 12.95 -9.12 1.95
CA ASN A 160 13.43 -7.74 2.03
C ASN A 160 12.39 -6.86 2.70
N TRP A 161 12.84 -5.72 3.23
CA TRP A 161 11.98 -4.69 3.76
C TRP A 161 12.29 -3.33 3.16
N PHE A 162 11.29 -2.46 3.18
CA PHE A 162 11.35 -1.09 2.72
C PHE A 162 10.50 -0.20 3.62
N CYS A 163 10.98 1.00 3.92
CA CYS A 163 10.25 2.02 4.64
C CYS A 163 10.00 3.21 3.71
N THR A 164 8.75 3.45 3.34
CA THR A 164 8.39 4.54 2.41
C THR A 164 8.55 5.90 3.04
N LEU A 165 8.39 5.99 4.36
CA LEU A 165 8.55 7.24 5.09
C LEU A 165 9.99 7.78 4.98
N CYS A 166 10.97 6.89 5.10
CA CYS A 166 12.39 7.26 5.12
C CYS A 166 13.11 6.99 3.80
N GLY A 167 12.49 6.26 2.86
CA GLY A 167 13.15 5.79 1.64
C GLY A 167 14.29 4.80 1.92
N VAL A 168 14.21 4.04 3.01
CA VAL A 168 15.27 3.13 3.47
C VAL A 168 14.87 1.67 3.22
N GLY A 169 15.78 0.87 2.67
CA GLY A 169 15.62 -0.57 2.50
C GLY A 169 15.88 -1.01 1.06
N VAL A 170 15.25 -2.11 0.64
CA VAL A 170 15.27 -2.55 -0.76
C VAL A 170 14.00 -2.04 -1.43
N VAL A 171 14.16 -1.13 -2.39
CA VAL A 171 13.04 -0.58 -3.15
C VAL A 171 12.29 -1.74 -3.82
N PRO A 172 10.99 -1.91 -3.53
CA PRO A 172 10.20 -2.94 -4.18
C PRO A 172 10.21 -2.73 -5.69
N ARG A 173 10.33 -3.80 -6.50
CA ARG A 173 10.33 -3.74 -7.98
C ARG A 173 9.12 -3.03 -8.60
N ILE A 174 8.08 -2.90 -7.79
CA ILE A 174 6.82 -2.22 -8.08
C ILE A 174 6.92 -0.69 -8.09
N MET A 175 7.93 -0.13 -7.43
CA MET A 175 8.10 1.31 -7.31
C MET A 175 9.04 1.85 -8.39
N PRO A 176 8.77 3.05 -8.93
CA PRO A 176 9.69 3.73 -9.83
C PRO A 176 11.05 3.95 -9.16
N CYS A 177 12.09 3.44 -9.81
CA CYS A 177 13.49 3.51 -9.34
C CYS A 177 14.06 4.94 -9.27
N GLY A 178 13.28 5.98 -9.54
CA GLY A 178 13.71 7.38 -9.62
C GLY A 178 13.44 8.23 -8.37
N MET A 179 12.56 7.79 -7.45
CA MET A 179 12.20 8.62 -6.27
C MET A 179 12.94 8.26 -4.98
N TYR A 180 13.56 7.07 -4.91
CA TYR A 180 14.20 6.57 -3.70
C TYR A 180 15.68 6.24 -3.97
N HIS A 181 16.58 6.80 -3.17
CA HIS A 181 18.02 6.62 -3.35
C HIS A 181 18.52 5.30 -2.73
N GLY A 182 18.81 4.32 -3.60
CA GLY A 182 19.76 3.22 -3.36
C GLY A 182 19.31 2.07 -2.45
N GLU A 183 19.49 0.83 -2.92
CA GLU A 183 19.33 -0.37 -2.08
C GLU A 183 20.38 -0.37 -0.97
N ARG A 184 19.94 -0.40 0.29
CA ARG A 184 20.84 -0.64 1.44
C ARG A 184 20.85 -2.13 1.77
N SER A 185 22.02 -2.70 2.06
CA SER A 185 22.17 -4.10 2.47
C SER A 185 21.35 -4.45 3.72
N GLU A 186 21.11 -3.47 4.60
CA GLU A 186 20.24 -3.58 5.78
C GLU A 186 18.81 -4.01 5.43
N GLY A 187 18.34 -3.64 4.23
CA GLY A 187 17.02 -3.97 3.70
C GLY A 187 16.75 -5.46 3.51
N LYS A 188 17.74 -6.33 3.70
CA LYS A 188 17.63 -7.79 3.51
C LYS A 188 17.52 -8.58 4.82
N ILE A 189 17.72 -7.95 5.97
CA ILE A 189 17.72 -8.61 7.29
C ILE A 189 16.67 -7.99 8.21
N PHE A 190 15.96 -8.83 8.96
CA PHE A 190 14.88 -8.40 9.86
C PHE A 190 15.38 -7.53 11.03
N ASP A 191 16.59 -7.80 11.52
CA ASP A 191 17.23 -6.97 12.55
C ASP A 191 17.47 -5.53 12.03
N GLY A 192 17.82 -5.39 10.75
CA GLY A 192 17.93 -4.08 10.09
C GLY A 192 16.61 -3.31 10.10
N PHE A 193 15.49 -3.98 9.83
CA PHE A 193 14.14 -3.41 9.93
C PHE A 193 13.85 -2.93 11.36
N THR A 194 14.11 -3.79 12.34
CA THR A 194 13.83 -3.48 13.76
C THR A 194 14.68 -2.31 14.26
N LYS A 195 15.96 -2.26 13.88
CA LYS A 195 16.86 -1.13 14.21
C LYS A 195 16.40 0.15 13.55
N HIS A 196 16.00 0.08 12.28
CA HIS A 196 15.51 1.24 11.54
C HIS A 196 14.26 1.85 12.17
N ILE A 197 13.22 1.04 12.41
CA ILE A 197 11.93 1.55 12.90
C ILE A 197 12.02 2.13 14.32
N LYS A 198 13.01 1.69 15.11
CA LYS A 198 13.30 2.19 16.46
C LYS A 198 14.33 3.33 16.47
N SER A 199 14.84 3.73 15.31
CA SER A 199 15.86 4.76 15.22
C SER A 199 15.28 6.15 15.47
N ARG A 200 16.13 7.06 15.95
CA ARG A 200 15.76 8.47 16.13
C ARG A 200 15.39 9.12 14.79
N ASP A 201 16.15 8.84 13.73
CA ASP A 201 15.89 9.36 12.39
C ASP A 201 14.51 8.95 11.85
N HIS A 202 14.06 7.73 12.14
CA HIS A 202 12.72 7.29 11.78
C HIS A 202 11.64 8.07 12.55
N ALA A 203 11.82 8.21 13.87
CA ALA A 203 10.90 8.99 14.71
C ALA A 203 10.86 10.47 14.33
N GLU A 204 11.99 11.07 13.95
CA GLU A 204 12.07 12.44 13.44
C GLU A 204 11.27 12.61 12.14
N HIS A 205 11.43 11.70 11.17
CA HIS A 205 10.61 11.71 9.95
C HIS A 205 9.12 11.48 10.22
N GLU A 206 8.77 10.64 11.20
CA GLU A 206 7.36 10.47 11.62
C GLU A 206 6.80 11.81 12.14
N MET A 207 7.57 12.55 12.95
CA MET A 207 7.16 13.85 13.49
C MET A 207 7.11 14.98 12.45
N GLU A 208 8.11 15.08 11.57
CA GLU A 208 8.18 16.11 10.52
C GLU A 208 6.96 16.06 9.59
N ARG A 209 6.49 14.85 9.27
CA ARG A 209 5.33 14.64 8.39
C ARG A 209 3.98 14.65 9.10
N VAL A 210 3.96 14.76 10.43
CA VAL A 210 2.78 15.13 11.24
C VAL A 210 2.63 16.66 11.30
N ARG A 211 3.74 17.42 11.33
CA ARG A 211 3.70 18.90 11.29
C ARG A 211 3.21 19.48 9.97
N TYR A 212 3.31 18.73 8.87
CA TYR A 212 2.74 19.09 7.57
C TYR A 212 1.71 18.05 7.15
N PRO A 213 0.43 18.23 7.51
CA PRO A 213 -0.66 17.42 6.97
C PRO A 213 -0.65 17.51 5.44
N LEU A 214 -0.73 16.36 4.77
CA LEU A 214 -0.74 16.25 3.30
C LEU A 214 -2.01 16.81 2.63
N SER A 215 -2.83 17.61 3.32
CA SER A 215 -3.92 18.34 2.64
C SER A 215 -3.36 19.13 1.46
N ILE A 216 -2.17 19.72 1.62
CA ILE A 216 -1.53 20.56 0.60
C ILE A 216 -0.96 19.76 -0.59
N GLU A 217 -0.41 18.57 -0.37
CA GLU A 217 0.16 17.77 -1.48
C GLU A 217 -0.91 17.05 -2.31
N MET A 218 -1.98 16.57 -1.67
CA MET A 218 -3.08 15.92 -2.39
C MET A 218 -3.88 16.95 -3.20
N GLU A 219 -4.18 18.12 -2.63
CA GLU A 219 -4.83 19.24 -3.35
C GLU A 219 -4.03 19.69 -4.59
N CYS A 220 -2.69 19.70 -4.53
CA CYS A 220 -1.86 20.04 -5.68
C CYS A 220 -1.88 18.97 -6.79
N LEU A 221 -2.03 17.69 -6.44
CA LEU A 221 -2.19 16.61 -7.42
C LEU A 221 -3.58 16.63 -8.05
N TYR A 222 -4.63 16.93 -7.27
CA TYR A 222 -5.99 17.12 -7.78
C TYR A 222 -6.11 18.34 -8.72
N ALA A 223 -5.46 19.46 -8.40
CA ALA A 223 -5.50 20.67 -9.23
C ALA A 223 -4.82 20.49 -10.60
N LYS A 224 -3.82 19.59 -10.71
CA LYS A 224 -3.11 19.30 -11.97
C LYS A 224 -3.87 18.34 -12.89
N GLY A 225 -4.84 17.60 -12.38
CA GLY A 225 -5.69 16.69 -13.18
C GLY A 225 -6.92 17.36 -13.81
N VAL A 226 -7.33 18.54 -13.33
CA VAL A 226 -8.56 19.22 -13.80
C VAL A 226 -8.28 20.29 -14.86
N LYS A 227 -7.06 20.84 -14.94
CA LYS A 227 -6.67 21.81 -15.98
C LYS A 227 -6.11 21.11 -17.21
N GLY A 228 -6.99 20.47 -17.97
CA GLY A 228 -6.60 19.79 -19.20
C GLY A 228 -7.77 19.40 -20.08
N LYS A 229 -8.62 20.37 -20.46
CA LYS A 229 -9.39 20.39 -21.73
C LYS A 229 -10.31 21.62 -21.77
N THR A 230 -9.82 22.68 -22.38
CA THR A 230 -10.59 23.62 -23.22
C THR A 230 -9.57 24.40 -24.05
N GLU A 231 -9.21 23.85 -25.21
CA GLU A 231 -8.78 24.65 -26.37
C GLU A 231 -10.08 24.94 -27.11
N ASP A 232 -10.59 26.17 -27.03
CA ASP A 232 -10.23 27.34 -27.85
C ASP A 232 -10.91 27.28 -29.23
N GLY A 233 -11.73 28.29 -29.50
CA GLY A 233 -12.53 28.41 -30.70
C GLY A 233 -13.57 29.53 -30.59
N GLY A 234 -13.21 30.70 -31.12
CA GLY A 234 -14.15 31.62 -31.77
C GLY A 234 -14.40 32.94 -31.05
N GLU A 235 -13.98 34.02 -31.72
CA GLU A 235 -14.08 35.44 -31.39
C GLU A 235 -15.50 36.02 -31.59
N GLU A 236 -15.63 37.32 -31.27
CA GLU A 236 -16.71 38.31 -31.52
C GLU A 236 -17.73 38.47 -30.37
N GLU A 237 -17.54 39.45 -29.49
CA GLU A 237 -18.00 40.87 -29.55
C GLU A 237 -19.52 41.01 -29.28
N GLU A 238 -19.89 41.73 -28.21
CA GLU A 238 -20.70 42.96 -28.25
C GLU A 238 -20.82 43.57 -26.83
N GLU A 239 -20.82 44.90 -26.81
CA GLU A 239 -20.77 45.83 -25.68
C GLU A 239 -22.17 46.10 -25.08
N ASP A 240 -22.15 46.67 -23.86
CA ASP A 240 -23.06 47.68 -23.31
C ASP A 240 -24.58 47.38 -23.13
N ASP A 241 -25.05 47.38 -21.87
CA ASP A 241 -25.76 48.54 -21.28
C ASP A 241 -26.41 48.19 -19.91
N GLU A 242 -26.07 49.03 -18.93
CA GLU A 242 -26.88 49.65 -17.86
C GLU A 242 -28.09 48.90 -17.24
N GLU A 243 -28.12 48.80 -15.90
CA GLU A 243 -29.03 49.61 -15.06
C GLU A 243 -28.79 49.38 -13.54
N GLU A 244 -28.97 50.48 -12.81
CA GLU A 244 -28.61 50.81 -11.43
C GLU A 244 -29.68 50.42 -10.37
N GLU A 245 -29.16 50.19 -9.15
CA GLU A 245 -29.65 50.64 -7.82
C GLU A 245 -30.81 49.96 -7.02
N GLY A 246 -30.50 49.80 -5.71
CA GLY A 246 -31.41 49.85 -4.55
C GLY A 246 -31.51 48.55 -3.74
N ASP A 247 -30.66 48.30 -2.73
CA ASP A 247 -30.83 48.66 -1.27
C ASP A 247 -31.99 47.89 -0.62
N ASP A 248 -31.96 47.24 0.55
CA ASP A 248 -31.06 47.14 1.71
C ASP A 248 -31.41 45.81 2.44
N ASP A 249 -30.50 45.23 3.22
CA ASP A 249 -30.73 44.94 4.66
C ASP A 249 -29.71 43.94 5.23
N GLU A 250 -28.85 44.52 6.07
CA GLU A 250 -28.35 44.05 7.37
C GLU A 250 -27.38 42.87 7.49
N GLU A 251 -26.22 43.23 8.05
CA GLU A 251 -25.15 42.44 8.65
C GLU A 251 -25.67 41.52 9.77
N GLU A 252 -25.14 40.30 9.88
CA GLU A 252 -24.53 39.85 11.14
C GLU A 252 -23.63 38.60 10.92
N GLU A 253 -22.43 38.71 11.47
CA GLU A 253 -21.40 37.68 11.59
C GLU A 253 -21.76 36.66 12.70
N GLY A 254 -21.13 35.48 12.65
CA GLY A 254 -21.04 34.50 13.76
C GLY A 254 -22.12 33.41 13.71
N ASP A 255 -21.87 32.11 13.93
CA ASP A 255 -20.76 31.42 14.59
C ASP A 255 -20.68 29.98 14.05
N GLU A 256 -19.48 29.54 13.65
CA GLU A 256 -19.14 28.11 13.55
C GLU A 256 -18.61 27.65 14.91
N ASP A 257 -19.52 27.25 15.80
CA ASP A 257 -19.15 26.65 17.09
C ASP A 257 -18.99 25.13 16.98
N ASP A 258 -17.72 24.73 17.10
CA ASP A 258 -17.19 23.70 17.98
C ASP A 258 -17.68 22.25 17.88
N TYR A 259 -16.84 21.42 17.27
CA TYR A 259 -16.81 19.98 17.56
C TYR A 259 -15.39 19.40 17.69
N TYR A 260 -14.49 20.05 18.43
CA TYR A 260 -13.31 19.39 19.02
C TYR A 260 -12.80 20.15 20.25
N ALA A 261 -13.31 19.78 21.43
CA ALA A 261 -12.64 20.04 22.69
C ALA A 261 -12.55 18.74 23.50
N ASP A 262 -11.47 18.62 24.26
CA ASP A 262 -11.15 17.61 25.28
C ASP A 262 -10.26 16.43 24.86
N TYR A 263 -8.98 16.73 24.64
CA TYR A 263 -7.91 15.89 25.20
C TYR A 263 -6.93 16.77 25.99
N GLU A 264 -7.26 17.05 27.25
CA GLU A 264 -6.32 17.53 28.25
C GLU A 264 -5.23 16.46 28.47
N TRP A 265 -3.99 16.77 28.09
CA TRP A 265 -2.82 16.07 28.60
C TRP A 265 -2.19 16.92 29.68
N ASP A 266 -2.56 16.65 30.92
CA ASP A 266 -1.86 17.19 32.07
C ASP A 266 -0.95 16.12 32.71
N HIS A 267 0.28 16.57 33.00
CA HIS A 267 1.32 15.93 33.81
C HIS A 267 2.35 15.03 33.12
N LEU A 268 3.32 15.67 32.48
CA LEU A 268 4.73 15.29 32.62
C LEU A 268 5.40 16.20 33.64
N SER A 269 5.73 15.66 34.81
CA SER A 269 6.72 16.25 35.71
C SER A 269 7.76 15.20 36.11
N VAL A 270 8.98 15.48 35.62
CA VAL A 270 10.34 15.03 36.03
C VAL A 270 10.69 13.55 35.87
#